data_AF-A0A094IL32-F1
#
_entry.id   AF-A0A094IL32-F1
#
_cell.length_a   1.000
_cell.length_b   1.000
_cell.length_c   1.000
_cell.angle_alpha   90.00
_cell.angle_beta   90.00
_cell.angle_gamma   90.00
#
_symmetry.space_group_name_H-M   'P 1'
#
loop_
_entity.id
_entity.type
_entity.pdbx_description
1 polymer ?
#
loop_
_entity_poly.entity_id
_entity_poly.type
_entity_poly.pdbx_seq_one_letter_code
_entity_poly.pdbx_strand_id
1 'polypeptide(L)'
;MKWLLIVAVSVLVLYSPTAESCSFRIKGGDLIRCGMTKIEVMDKIGNPDMRDRQSIGINTGFGRGGRTAEAWSYVVRGDIGGEYYLTVIFSGNKVVEIESRQARR
;
A
#
# COMPACT_ATOMS: atom_id res chain seq x y z
N MET A 1 10.07 -21.54 -38.53
CA MET A 1 9.16 -21.81 -37.40
C MET A 1 9.84 -21.81 -36.03
N LYS A 2 10.95 -22.55 -35.81
CA LYS A 2 11.68 -22.56 -34.51
C LYS A 2 12.15 -21.18 -34.03
N TRP A 3 12.59 -20.31 -34.94
CA TRP A 3 13.04 -18.95 -34.60
C TRP A 3 11.90 -18.04 -34.12
N LEU A 4 10.68 -18.20 -34.66
CA LEU A 4 9.50 -17.47 -34.21
C LEU A 4 9.07 -17.88 -32.80
N LEU A 5 9.21 -19.18 -32.48
CA LEU A 5 8.96 -19.68 -31.12
C LEU A 5 9.96 -19.13 -30.10
N ILE A 6 11.24 -19.02 -30.47
CA ILE A 6 12.27 -18.44 -29.59
C ILE A 6 12.00 -16.96 -29.34
N VAL A 7 11.63 -16.19 -30.38
CA VAL A 7 11.27 -14.77 -30.22
C VAL A 7 10.03 -14.60 -29.34
N ALA A 8 8.99 -15.42 -29.54
CA ALA A 8 7.77 -15.37 -28.74
C ALA A 8 8.02 -15.68 -27.25
N VAL A 9 8.87 -16.67 -26.96
CA VAL A 9 9.25 -17.02 -25.59
C VAL A 9 10.09 -15.91 -24.94
N SER A 10 11.01 -15.29 -25.68
CA SER A 10 11.82 -14.16 -25.19
C SER A 10 10.99 -12.93 -24.83
N VAL A 11 9.93 -12.64 -25.59
CA VAL A 11 9.02 -11.50 -25.30
C VAL A 11 8.19 -11.75 -24.04
N LEU A 12 7.81 -12.99 -23.76
CA LEU A 12 7.03 -13.34 -22.57
C LEU A 12 7.84 -13.21 -21.26
N VAL A 13 9.16 -13.42 -21.29
CA VAL A 13 10.02 -13.29 -20.09
C VAL A 13 10.21 -11.83 -19.68
N LEU A 14 10.09 -10.88 -20.62
CA LEU A 14 10.23 -9.45 -20.34
C LEU A 14 8.97 -8.84 -19.70
N TYR A 15 7.83 -9.52 -19.77
CA TYR A 15 6.60 -9.12 -19.09
C TYR A 15 6.56 -9.67 -17.66
N SER A 16 7.42 -9.15 -16.79
CA SER A 16 7.25 -9.31 -15.35
C SER A 16 6.38 -8.17 -14.83
N PRO A 17 5.16 -8.40 -14.31
CA PRO A 17 4.45 -7.34 -13.61
C PRO A 17 5.29 -6.91 -12.42
N THR A 18 5.62 -5.63 -12.33
CA THR A 18 6.25 -5.07 -11.13
C THR A 18 5.26 -5.25 -9.99
N ALA A 19 5.54 -6.16 -9.06
CA ALA A 19 4.78 -6.25 -7.83
C ALA A 19 4.98 -4.93 -7.09
N GLU A 20 3.94 -4.10 -7.06
CA GLU A 20 3.96 -2.87 -6.29
C GLU A 20 4.09 -3.26 -4.82
N SER A 21 5.27 -3.02 -4.24
CA SER A 21 5.52 -3.38 -2.85
C SER A 21 4.68 -2.45 -1.97
N CYS A 22 3.58 -2.96 -1.42
CA CYS A 22 2.79 -2.27 -0.40
C CYS A 22 3.60 -2.20 0.90
N SER A 23 4.55 -1.28 0.95
CA SER A 23 5.39 -1.02 2.09
C SER A 23 6.04 0.35 2.02
N PHE A 24 6.29 0.95 3.18
CA PHE A 24 7.01 2.21 3.31
C PHE A 24 7.98 2.13 4.49
N ARG A 25 9.24 2.50 4.25
CA ARG A 25 10.29 2.51 5.28
C ARG A 25 10.49 3.91 5.85
N ILE A 26 10.47 3.98 7.16
CA ILE A 26 10.46 5.22 7.93
C ILE A 26 11.84 5.38 8.57
N LYS A 27 12.24 6.63 8.80
CA LYS A 27 13.51 6.95 9.45
C LYS A 27 13.68 6.14 10.72
N GLY A 28 14.80 5.41 10.80
CA GLY A 28 15.06 4.46 11.88
C GLY A 28 14.97 3.00 11.45
N GLY A 29 14.63 2.74 10.18
CA GLY A 29 14.61 1.41 9.58
C GLY A 29 13.28 0.66 9.74
N ASP A 30 12.33 1.23 10.49
CA ASP A 30 11.01 0.66 10.67
C ASP A 30 10.23 0.60 9.36
N LEU A 31 9.54 -0.53 9.16
CA LEU A 31 8.79 -0.82 7.94
C LEU A 31 7.31 -0.92 8.26
N ILE A 32 6.49 -0.14 7.54
CA ILE A 32 5.04 -0.35 7.46
C ILE A 32 4.77 -1.14 6.19
N ARG A 33 3.90 -2.16 6.26
CA ARG A 33 3.57 -3.01 5.11
C ARG A 33 2.14 -3.52 5.16
N CYS A 34 1.64 -3.91 3.99
CA CYS A 34 0.37 -4.64 3.89
C CYS A 34 0.31 -5.84 4.84
N GLY A 35 -0.88 -6.09 5.38
CA GLY A 35 -1.12 -7.17 6.35
C GLY A 35 -0.79 -6.83 7.81
N MET A 36 -0.15 -5.68 8.08
CA MET A 36 -0.04 -5.17 9.45
C MET A 36 -1.42 -4.79 10.00
N THR A 37 -1.57 -4.92 11.31
CA THR A 37 -2.75 -4.49 12.05
C THR A 37 -2.69 -3.00 12.38
N LYS A 38 -3.84 -2.42 12.72
CA LYS A 38 -3.90 -1.03 13.22
C LYS A 38 -2.96 -0.79 14.40
N ILE A 39 -2.87 -1.74 15.34
CA ILE A 39 -1.99 -1.61 16.50
C ILE A 39 -0.52 -1.72 16.12
N GLU A 40 -0.14 -2.61 15.21
CA GLU A 40 1.23 -2.69 14.69
C GLU A 40 1.65 -1.41 13.95
N VAL A 41 0.72 -0.78 13.22
CA VAL A 41 0.99 0.52 12.60
C VAL A 41 1.19 1.58 13.67
N MET A 42 0.27 1.71 14.63
CA MET A 42 0.41 2.72 15.70
C MET A 42 1.64 2.51 16.58
N ASP A 43 2.06 1.28 16.82
CA ASP A 43 3.27 0.95 17.56
C ASP A 43 4.53 1.50 16.87
N LYS A 44 4.53 1.49 15.53
CA LYS A 44 5.66 1.96 14.73
C LYS A 44 5.67 3.46 14.47
N ILE A 45 4.50 4.06 14.20
CA ILE A 45 4.42 5.44 13.69
C ILE A 45 3.53 6.35 14.51
N GLY A 46 3.04 5.85 15.64
CA GLY A 46 2.18 6.60 16.54
C GLY A 46 0.77 6.81 15.97
N ASN A 47 0.13 7.84 16.49
CA ASN A 47 -1.21 8.22 16.08
C ASN A 47 -1.17 8.94 14.72
N PRO A 48 -2.14 8.68 13.82
CA PRO A 48 -2.26 9.43 12.57
C PRO A 48 -2.68 10.87 12.82
N ASP A 49 -2.23 11.76 11.94
CA ASP A 49 -2.62 13.16 11.91
C ASP A 49 -4.10 13.31 11.51
N MET A 50 -4.57 12.44 10.61
CA MET A 50 -5.96 12.41 10.17
C MET A 50 -6.47 10.98 10.02
N ARG A 51 -7.74 10.76 10.39
CA ARG A 51 -8.45 9.50 10.20
C ARG A 51 -9.72 9.77 9.41
N ASP A 52 -9.85 9.12 8.26
CA ASP A 52 -11.06 9.11 7.46
C ASP A 52 -11.61 7.68 7.38
N ARG A 53 -12.93 7.52 7.51
CA ARG A 53 -13.60 6.21 7.40
C ARG A 53 -14.61 6.28 6.27
N GLN A 54 -14.30 5.59 5.17
CA GLN A 54 -15.19 5.48 4.03
C GLN A 54 -15.83 4.10 4.00
N SER A 55 -17.16 4.06 4.11
CA SER A 55 -17.89 2.83 3.83
C SER A 55 -18.00 2.66 2.32
N ILE A 56 -17.07 1.91 1.71
CA ILE A 56 -17.17 1.58 0.29
C ILE A 56 -18.18 0.45 0.16
N GLY A 57 -19.40 0.82 -0.23
CA GLY A 57 -20.43 -0.13 -0.66
C GLY A 57 -20.04 -0.76 -2.00
N ILE A 58 -19.17 -1.76 -2.00
CA ILE A 58 -18.89 -2.55 -3.20
C ILE A 58 -20.07 -3.49 -3.42
N ASN A 59 -20.93 -3.18 -4.39
CA ASN A 59 -21.98 -4.11 -4.85
C ASN A 59 -21.30 -5.24 -5.65
N THR A 60 -20.96 -6.34 -4.99
CA THR A 60 -20.37 -7.52 -5.64
C THR A 60 -21.42 -8.46 -6.25
N GLY A 61 -22.69 -8.06 -6.38
CA GLY A 61 -23.76 -8.89 -6.95
C GLY A 61 -24.21 -10.09 -6.09
N PHE A 62 -23.54 -10.37 -4.96
CA PHE A 62 -23.78 -11.54 -4.09
C PHE A 62 -24.28 -11.20 -2.68
N GLY A 63 -24.85 -10.01 -2.46
CA GLY A 63 -25.48 -9.66 -1.18
C GLY A 63 -24.56 -9.64 0.05
N ARG A 64 -23.22 -9.69 -0.13
CA ARG A 64 -22.25 -9.56 0.96
C ARG A 64 -21.90 -8.09 1.14
N GLY A 65 -22.15 -7.58 2.34
CA GLY A 65 -22.07 -6.18 2.71
C GLY A 65 -20.76 -5.49 2.34
N GLY A 66 -20.86 -4.18 2.09
CA GLY A 66 -19.73 -3.32 1.74
C GLY A 66 -18.56 -3.48 2.70
N ARG A 67 -17.34 -3.57 2.16
CA ARG A 67 -16.14 -3.56 2.98
C ARG A 67 -15.87 -2.11 3.37
N THR A 68 -16.01 -1.79 4.66
CA THR A 68 -15.58 -0.48 5.18
C THR A 68 -14.07 -0.36 5.04
N ALA A 69 -13.62 0.70 4.36
CA ALA A 69 -12.23 1.10 4.27
C ALA A 69 -11.98 2.25 5.26
N GLU A 70 -10.82 2.23 5.91
CA GLU A 70 -10.41 3.31 6.81
C GLU A 70 -9.03 3.80 6.36
N ALA A 71 -8.89 5.09 6.10
CA ALA A 71 -7.66 5.71 5.66
C ALA A 71 -7.07 6.53 6.80
N TRP A 72 -5.81 6.27 7.13
CA TRP A 72 -5.05 7.00 8.14
C TRP A 72 -3.91 7.76 7.46
N SER A 73 -3.86 9.07 7.64
CA SER A 73 -2.82 9.92 7.06
C SER A 73 -1.80 10.34 8.11
N TYR A 74 -0.54 10.37 7.71
CA TYR A 74 0.61 10.70 8.54
C TYR A 74 1.57 11.64 7.80
N VAL A 75 2.28 12.47 8.56
CA VAL A 75 3.52 13.13 8.13
C VAL A 75 4.69 12.38 8.76
N VAL A 76 5.48 11.71 7.94
CA VAL A 76 6.63 10.89 8.40
C VAL A 76 7.90 11.27 7.67
N ARG A 77 9.05 11.05 8.32
CA ARG A 77 10.35 11.16 7.64
C ARG A 77 10.72 9.81 7.05
N GLY A 78 10.97 9.76 5.75
CA GLY A 78 11.38 8.53 5.06
C GLY A 78 12.80 8.12 5.47
N ASP A 79 13.07 6.82 5.42
CA ASP A 79 14.43 6.29 5.70
C ASP A 79 15.47 6.75 4.68
N ILE A 80 15.02 6.93 3.44
CA ILE A 80 15.80 7.54 2.34
C ILE A 80 15.95 9.07 2.47
N GLY A 81 15.47 9.65 3.58
CA GLY A 81 15.43 11.09 3.81
C GLY A 81 14.23 11.79 3.18
N GLY A 82 13.93 13.00 3.64
CA GLY A 82 12.75 13.77 3.22
C GLY A 82 11.50 13.48 4.06
N GLU A 83 10.56 14.42 4.05
CA GLU A 83 9.24 14.28 4.67
C GLU A 83 8.24 13.75 3.64
N TYR A 84 7.31 12.92 4.09
CA TYR A 84 6.31 12.24 3.28
C TYR A 84 4.94 12.33 3.92
N TYR A 85 3.95 12.61 3.09
CA TYR A 85 2.55 12.32 3.39
C TYR A 85 2.31 10.84 3.11
N LEU A 86 2.06 10.07 4.16
CA LEU A 86 1.80 8.64 4.11
C LEU A 86 0.33 8.38 4.40
N THR A 87 -0.39 7.74 3.48
CA THR A 87 -1.76 7.28 3.69
C THR A 87 -1.77 5.77 3.80
N VAL A 88 -2.19 5.25 4.95
CA VAL A 88 -2.33 3.83 5.22
C VAL A 88 -3.81 3.46 5.17
N ILE A 89 -4.19 2.59 4.24
CA ILE A 89 -5.58 2.18 4.03
C ILE A 89 -5.79 0.80 4.64
N PHE A 90 -6.85 0.68 5.43
CA PHE A 90 -7.24 -0.54 6.14
C PHE A 90 -8.54 -1.09 5.59
N SER A 91 -8.62 -2.42 5.48
CA SER A 91 -9.89 -3.14 5.41
C SER A 91 -10.08 -3.89 6.72
N GLY A 92 -11.11 -3.50 7.49
CA GLY A 92 -11.26 -3.97 8.87
C GLY A 92 -10.07 -3.56 9.75
N ASN A 93 -9.29 -4.54 10.19
CA ASN A 93 -8.10 -4.31 11.03
C ASN A 93 -6.77 -4.43 10.28
N LYS A 94 -6.76 -4.67 8.97
CA LYS A 94 -5.54 -5.00 8.22
C LYS A 94 -5.22 -3.94 7.17
N VAL A 95 -3.94 -3.55 7.06
CA VAL A 95 -3.44 -2.70 5.98
C VAL A 95 -3.60 -3.43 4.65
N VAL A 96 -4.26 -2.79 3.69
CA VAL A 96 -4.48 -3.30 2.33
C VAL A 96 -3.78 -2.46 1.27
N GLU A 97 -3.42 -1.22 1.59
CA GLU A 97 -2.74 -0.32 0.68
C GLU A 97 -1.99 0.76 1.45
N ILE A 98 -0.88 1.23 0.88
CA ILE A 98 -0.05 2.30 1.42
C ILE A 98 0.29 3.23 0.27
N GLU A 99 -0.17 4.47 0.35
CA GLU A 99 0.21 5.52 -0.58
C GLU A 99 1.23 6.44 0.10
N SER A 100 2.24 6.88 -0.65
CA SER A 100 3.18 7.87 -0.14
C SER A 100 3.42 8.97 -1.17
N ARG A 101 3.49 10.21 -0.70
CA ARG A 101 3.87 11.37 -1.51
C ARG A 101 4.89 12.19 -0.75
N GLN A 102 6.03 12.47 -1.38
CA GLN A 102 7.04 13.32 -0.77
C GLN A 102 6.47 14.74 -0.58
N ALA A 103 6.54 15.26 0.64
CA ALA A 103 6.26 16.66 0.90
C ALA A 103 7.31 17.50 0.15
N ARG A 104 6.85 18.55 -0.55
CA ARG A 104 7.61 19.38 -1.51
C ARG A 104 9.13 19.46 -1.22
N ARG A 105 9.93 19.23 -2.26
CA ARG A 105 11.40 19.32 -2.22
C ARG A 105 11.90 20.74 -2.05
#